data_AF-A0A158PGJ9-F1
#
_entry.id   AF-A0A158PGJ9-F1
#
_cell.length_a   1.000
_cell.length_b   1.000
_cell.length_c   1.000
_cell.angle_alpha   90.00
_cell.angle_beta   90.00
_cell.angle_gamma   90.00
#
_symmetry.space_group_name_H-M   'P 1'
#
loop_
_entity.id
_entity.type
_entity.pdbx_description
1 polymer ?
#
loop_
_entity_poly.entity_id
_entity_poly.type
_entity_poly.pdbx_seq_one_letter_code
_entity_poly.pdbx_strand_id
1 'polypeptide(L)'
;MGSGQPPLSVLSLPQSRSSPECIDNTAATRHRCSFLINLHEREFERTGGDTKWLRGLKYVDEPKILYLDDINRVLAHQPWLCDGEYITGLVQGDVRIHWSLHDLALAVIILSHTHALCSFVHGVGGVYPSQMLDFQKEFGYVDFAARKDRAKTFKIHEFTWDHGFSLLNDLVPESAQNLDEKFELTQRLTYSFMGGYENVDTTVYRNAVWNYIHALFGIRHDDYDYAKVNTLLSRDMKTFVKTAACFPHRITEDMRESVMKDFKMSEKVRCGLLTTRCMVWSILMYKYNLPGTHTHVPYVSAAAFVY
;
A
#
# COMPACT_ATOMS: atom_id res chain seq x y z
N MET A 1 -49.67 7.74 -8.94
CA MET A 1 -49.23 7.96 -7.54
C MET A 1 -49.24 6.61 -6.85
N GLY A 2 -48.15 6.00 -6.41
CA GLY A 2 -46.73 6.20 -6.65
C GLY A 2 -46.08 4.81 -6.57
N SER A 3 -45.17 4.52 -7.50
CA SER A 3 -44.30 3.35 -7.41
C SER A 3 -42.98 3.84 -6.82
N GLY A 4 -42.78 3.57 -5.53
CA GLY A 4 -41.56 3.94 -4.82
C GLY A 4 -40.34 3.33 -5.49
N GLN A 5 -39.43 4.18 -5.95
CA GLN A 5 -38.04 3.78 -6.21
C GLN A 5 -37.40 3.34 -4.90
N PRO A 6 -36.65 2.23 -4.86
CA PRO A 6 -35.80 1.95 -3.72
C PRO A 6 -34.67 3.00 -3.64
N PRO A 7 -34.18 3.30 -2.43
CA PRO A 7 -33.19 4.36 -2.22
C PRO A 7 -31.85 4.00 -2.86
N LEU A 8 -31.30 4.95 -3.62
CA LEU A 8 -29.93 4.97 -4.13
C LEU A 8 -28.95 4.78 -2.97
N SER A 9 -28.50 3.55 -2.78
CA SER A 9 -27.48 3.17 -1.81
C SER A 9 -26.50 2.22 -2.49
N VAL A 10 -25.21 2.55 -2.39
CA VAL A 10 -24.06 1.66 -2.58
C VAL A 10 -23.79 1.15 -4.01
N LEU A 11 -23.16 1.97 -4.88
CA LEU A 11 -22.38 1.51 -6.05
C LEU A 11 -21.27 2.56 -6.32
N SER A 12 -20.02 2.44 -5.81
CA SER A 12 -18.96 1.43 -6.01
C SER A 12 -18.10 1.72 -7.24
N LEU A 13 -16.79 1.36 -7.17
CA LEU A 13 -15.77 1.12 -8.21
C LEU A 13 -16.27 1.09 -9.68
N PRO A 14 -15.43 1.40 -10.70
CA PRO A 14 -15.89 1.59 -12.07
C PRO A 14 -16.87 0.48 -12.48
N GLN A 15 -17.97 0.87 -13.13
CA GLN A 15 -19.26 0.13 -13.16
C GLN A 15 -19.19 -1.36 -13.57
N SER A 16 -18.07 -1.84 -14.09
CA SER A 16 -17.81 -3.26 -14.32
C SER A 16 -17.38 -3.98 -13.04
N ARG A 17 -17.99 -5.16 -12.79
CA ARG A 17 -17.60 -6.06 -11.70
C ARG A 17 -16.14 -6.51 -11.75
N SER A 18 -15.46 -6.31 -12.88
CA SER A 18 -14.07 -6.70 -13.15
C SER A 18 -13.04 -5.59 -12.89
N SER A 19 -13.49 -4.39 -12.52
CA SER A 19 -12.59 -3.27 -12.24
C SER A 19 -11.59 -3.52 -11.09
N PRO A 20 -11.99 -4.13 -9.96
CA PRO A 20 -11.05 -4.44 -8.87
C PRO A 20 -9.91 -5.36 -9.31
N GLU A 21 -10.20 -6.41 -10.07
CA GLU A 21 -9.21 -7.38 -10.52
C GLU A 21 -8.23 -6.75 -11.53
N CYS A 22 -8.68 -5.78 -12.32
CA CYS A 22 -7.79 -5.00 -13.19
C CYS A 22 -6.83 -4.13 -12.37
N ILE A 23 -7.33 -3.44 -11.33
CA ILE A 23 -6.50 -2.63 -10.42
C ILE A 23 -5.45 -3.52 -9.73
N ASP A 24 -5.86 -4.68 -9.22
CA ASP A 24 -4.97 -5.65 -8.62
C ASP A 24 -3.87 -6.11 -9.58
N ASN A 25 -4.24 -6.46 -10.82
CA ASN A 25 -3.26 -6.89 -11.81
C ASN A 25 -2.24 -5.78 -12.10
N THR A 26 -2.71 -4.53 -12.29
CA THR A 26 -1.80 -3.39 -12.49
C THR A 26 -0.87 -3.16 -11.30
N ALA A 27 -1.32 -3.34 -10.05
CA ALA A 27 -0.46 -3.30 -8.86
C ALA A 27 0.58 -4.43 -8.86
N ALA A 28 0.16 -5.66 -9.19
CA ALA A 28 1.03 -6.82 -9.19
C ALA A 28 2.15 -6.73 -10.24
N THR A 29 1.86 -6.13 -11.40
CA THR A 29 2.86 -5.88 -12.45
C THR A 29 3.99 -4.94 -11.99
N ARG A 30 3.71 -3.96 -11.12
CA ARG A 30 4.74 -3.04 -10.56
C ARG A 30 5.87 -3.77 -9.85
N HIS A 31 5.58 -4.94 -9.30
CA HIS A 31 6.52 -5.77 -8.58
C HIS A 31 6.89 -7.05 -9.32
N ARG A 32 6.45 -7.24 -10.57
CA ARG A 32 6.73 -8.44 -11.39
C ARG A 32 6.31 -9.73 -10.69
N CYS A 33 5.20 -9.70 -9.94
CA CYS A 33 4.72 -10.84 -9.17
C CYS A 33 3.85 -11.75 -10.05
N SER A 34 4.47 -12.66 -10.80
CA SER A 34 3.76 -13.51 -11.77
C SER A 34 2.66 -14.37 -11.15
N PHE A 35 2.80 -14.75 -9.87
CA PHE A 35 1.75 -15.48 -9.15
C PHE A 35 0.46 -14.67 -9.03
N LEU A 36 0.56 -13.42 -8.56
CA LEU A 36 -0.60 -12.55 -8.38
C LEU A 36 -1.14 -12.06 -9.73
N ILE A 37 -0.26 -11.74 -10.69
CA ILE A 37 -0.67 -11.40 -12.06
C ILE A 37 -1.55 -12.51 -12.63
N ASN A 38 -1.07 -13.76 -12.64
CA ASN A 38 -1.84 -14.90 -13.15
C ASN A 38 -3.14 -15.15 -12.37
N LEU A 39 -3.15 -14.92 -11.06
CA LEU A 39 -4.34 -15.05 -10.22
C LEU A 39 -5.40 -14.02 -10.61
N HIS A 40 -5.02 -12.75 -10.67
CA HIS A 40 -5.93 -11.65 -10.99
C HIS A 40 -6.36 -11.65 -12.46
N GLU A 41 -5.53 -12.10 -13.40
CA GLU A 41 -5.94 -12.32 -14.79
C GLU A 41 -7.08 -13.35 -14.89
N ARG A 42 -6.97 -14.48 -14.19
CA ARG A 42 -8.03 -15.51 -14.18
C ARG A 42 -9.31 -15.00 -13.54
N GLU A 43 -9.21 -14.28 -12.43
CA GLU A 43 -10.39 -13.71 -11.77
C GLU A 43 -11.04 -12.61 -12.61
N PHE A 44 -10.25 -11.78 -13.29
CA PHE A 44 -10.74 -10.76 -14.23
C PHE A 44 -11.52 -11.40 -15.39
N GLU A 45 -11.02 -12.49 -15.97
CA GLU A 45 -11.74 -13.25 -16.99
C GLU A 45 -13.02 -13.88 -16.42
N ARG A 46 -12.94 -14.45 -15.21
CA ARG A 46 -14.08 -15.10 -14.53
C ARG A 46 -15.21 -14.12 -14.23
N THR A 47 -14.91 -12.86 -13.95
CA THR A 47 -15.92 -11.80 -13.70
C THR A 47 -16.41 -11.11 -14.98
N GLY A 48 -15.95 -11.56 -16.16
CA GLY A 48 -16.40 -11.05 -17.46
C GLY A 48 -15.64 -9.82 -17.94
N GLY A 49 -14.41 -9.61 -17.47
CA GLY A 49 -13.54 -8.54 -17.92
C GLY A 49 -13.12 -8.67 -19.39
N ASP A 50 -12.83 -7.54 -20.03
CA ASP A 50 -12.39 -7.50 -21.42
C ASP A 50 -10.93 -7.95 -21.54
N THR A 51 -10.71 -9.15 -22.07
CA THR A 51 -9.37 -9.77 -22.22
C THR A 51 -8.37 -8.91 -22.99
N LYS A 52 -8.81 -7.92 -23.78
CA LYS A 52 -7.89 -6.97 -24.42
C LYS A 52 -7.09 -6.16 -23.40
N TRP A 53 -7.65 -5.88 -22.21
CA TRP A 53 -6.99 -5.12 -21.13
C TRP A 53 -5.77 -5.85 -20.57
N LEU A 54 -5.77 -7.18 -20.60
CA LEU A 54 -4.65 -8.01 -20.14
C LEU A 54 -3.41 -7.89 -21.04
N ARG A 55 -3.54 -7.30 -22.24
CA ARG A 55 -2.42 -7.02 -23.14
C ARG A 55 -1.62 -5.76 -22.73
N GLY A 56 -2.06 -5.07 -21.68
CA GLY A 56 -1.42 -3.90 -21.09
C GLY A 56 -2.27 -2.63 -21.15
N LEU A 57 -1.88 -1.62 -20.36
CA LEU A 57 -2.63 -0.37 -20.15
C LEU A 57 -3.04 0.35 -21.45
N LYS A 58 -2.22 0.28 -22.51
CA LYS A 58 -2.54 0.88 -23.81
C LYS A 58 -3.82 0.34 -24.49
N TYR A 59 -4.32 -0.81 -24.03
CA TYR A 59 -5.55 -1.45 -24.53
C TYR A 59 -6.75 -1.25 -23.59
N VAL A 60 -6.55 -0.61 -22.44
CA VAL A 60 -7.61 -0.28 -21.49
C VAL A 60 -8.36 0.95 -22.01
N ASP A 61 -9.66 0.80 -22.22
CA ASP A 61 -10.56 1.86 -22.69
C ASP A 61 -11.32 2.57 -21.56
N GLU A 62 -11.00 2.26 -20.30
CA GLU A 62 -11.52 2.94 -19.10
C GLU A 62 -10.56 4.05 -18.61
N PRO A 63 -10.92 5.34 -18.79
CA PRO A 63 -10.05 6.45 -18.43
C PRO A 63 -9.67 6.49 -16.94
N LYS A 64 -10.57 6.06 -16.04
CA LYS A 64 -10.30 6.07 -14.59
C LYS A 64 -9.13 5.16 -14.22
N ILE A 65 -9.01 4.01 -14.86
CA ILE A 65 -7.93 3.05 -14.63
C ILE A 65 -6.61 3.60 -15.17
N LEU A 66 -6.63 4.25 -16.33
CA LEU A 66 -5.43 4.90 -16.90
C LEU A 66 -4.90 6.01 -15.99
N TYR A 67 -5.78 6.86 -15.45
CA TYR A 67 -5.41 7.91 -14.49
C TYR A 67 -4.90 7.34 -13.16
N LEU A 68 -5.33 6.12 -12.79
CA LEU A 68 -4.88 5.45 -11.57
C LEU A 68 -3.44 4.88 -11.70
N ASP A 69 -2.92 4.66 -12.91
CA ASP A 69 -1.57 4.08 -13.09
C ASP A 69 -0.46 4.97 -12.51
N ASP A 70 -0.61 6.29 -12.65
CA ASP A 70 0.38 7.23 -12.13
C ASP A 70 0.49 7.13 -10.60
N ILE A 71 -0.64 7.08 -9.88
CA ILE A 71 -0.64 6.91 -8.42
C ILE A 71 -0.20 5.51 -8.02
N ASN A 72 -0.61 4.46 -8.74
CA ASN A 72 -0.16 3.09 -8.53
C ASN A 72 1.38 3.01 -8.53
N ARG A 73 2.01 3.61 -9.55
CA ARG A 73 3.46 3.72 -9.67
C ARG A 73 4.11 4.44 -8.49
N VAL A 74 3.53 5.57 -8.06
CA VAL A 74 4.06 6.35 -6.91
C VAL A 74 3.96 5.53 -5.63
N LEU A 75 2.80 4.92 -5.34
CA LEU A 75 2.58 4.11 -4.15
C LEU A 75 3.50 2.90 -4.06
N ALA A 76 3.74 2.22 -5.18
CA ALA A 76 4.58 1.03 -5.22
C ALA A 76 6.05 1.30 -4.88
N HIS A 77 6.54 2.53 -5.11
CA HIS A 77 7.97 2.77 -5.20
C HIS A 77 8.47 4.01 -4.44
N GLN A 78 7.75 5.13 -4.50
CA GLN A 78 8.16 6.39 -3.88
C GLN A 78 6.95 7.10 -3.26
N PRO A 79 6.27 6.46 -2.27
CA PRO A 79 5.04 6.97 -1.68
C PRO A 79 5.11 8.42 -1.16
N TRP A 80 6.28 8.88 -0.74
CA TRP A 80 6.52 10.25 -0.24
C TRP A 80 6.34 11.35 -1.29
N LEU A 81 6.24 11.00 -2.58
CA LEU A 81 5.93 11.95 -3.66
C LEU A 81 4.43 12.21 -3.81
N CYS A 82 3.57 11.48 -3.10
CA CYS A 82 2.15 11.72 -3.07
C CYS A 82 1.85 12.98 -2.22
N ASP A 83 1.39 14.05 -2.87
CA ASP A 83 1.04 15.32 -2.21
C ASP A 83 -0.44 15.70 -2.38
N GLY A 84 -0.80 16.83 -1.77
CA GLY A 84 -2.13 17.43 -1.83
C GLY A 84 -2.62 17.60 -3.27
N GLU A 85 -1.83 18.30 -4.08
CA GLU A 85 -2.20 18.67 -5.46
C GLU A 85 -2.39 17.45 -6.35
N TYR A 86 -1.55 16.43 -6.15
CA TYR A 86 -1.58 15.20 -6.90
C TYR A 86 -2.90 14.44 -6.77
N ILE A 87 -3.38 14.28 -5.52
CA ILE A 87 -4.66 13.60 -5.28
C ILE A 87 -5.84 14.52 -5.63
N THR A 88 -5.70 15.85 -5.49
CA THR A 88 -6.70 16.81 -6.00
C THR A 88 -6.96 16.60 -7.49
N GLY A 89 -5.91 16.38 -8.28
CA GLY A 89 -6.03 16.08 -9.71
C GLY A 89 -6.77 14.77 -10.03
N LEU A 90 -6.84 13.81 -9.10
CA LEU A 90 -7.57 12.56 -9.30
C LEU A 90 -9.07 12.68 -9.00
N VAL A 91 -9.48 13.67 -8.20
CA VAL A 91 -10.85 13.80 -7.70
C VAL A 91 -11.59 15.02 -8.27
N GLN A 92 -10.88 16.06 -8.70
CA GLN A 92 -11.49 17.27 -9.24
C GLN A 92 -11.62 17.21 -10.76
N GLY A 93 -12.84 17.09 -11.27
CA GLY A 93 -13.13 17.24 -12.70
C GLY A 93 -14.36 16.45 -13.15
N ASP A 94 -14.38 16.07 -14.44
CA ASP A 94 -15.46 15.26 -15.03
C ASP A 94 -15.56 13.89 -14.34
N VAL A 95 -16.74 13.58 -13.79
CA VAL A 95 -17.09 12.34 -13.08
C VAL A 95 -16.81 11.07 -13.91
N ARG A 96 -16.73 11.17 -15.24
CA ARG A 96 -16.36 10.06 -16.13
C ARG A 96 -14.89 9.68 -16.07
N ILE A 97 -14.02 10.60 -15.68
CA ILE A 97 -12.55 10.43 -15.72
C ILE A 97 -11.97 10.49 -14.31
N HIS A 98 -12.63 11.23 -13.41
CA HIS A 98 -12.18 11.44 -12.04
C HIS A 98 -12.83 10.46 -11.09
N TRP A 99 -12.13 10.19 -10.00
CA TRP A 99 -12.56 9.29 -8.95
C TRP A 99 -13.37 10.05 -7.89
N SER A 100 -14.42 9.41 -7.37
CA SER A 100 -15.00 9.87 -6.10
C SER A 100 -13.98 9.62 -4.98
N LEU A 101 -14.04 10.40 -3.89
CA LEU A 101 -13.15 10.17 -2.73
C LEU A 101 -13.30 8.74 -2.16
N HIS A 102 -14.53 8.23 -2.16
CA HIS A 102 -14.84 6.86 -1.75
C HIS A 102 -14.14 5.83 -2.64
N ASP A 103 -14.33 5.92 -3.96
CA ASP A 103 -13.79 4.91 -4.89
C ASP A 103 -12.27 5.00 -4.99
N LEU A 104 -11.71 6.21 -4.88
CA LEU A 104 -10.27 6.39 -4.80
C LEU A 104 -9.72 5.74 -3.52
N ALA A 105 -10.36 5.93 -2.37
CA ALA A 105 -9.95 5.29 -1.12
C ALA A 105 -9.95 3.76 -1.25
N LEU A 106 -10.99 3.16 -1.86
CA LEU A 106 -11.04 1.73 -2.13
C LEU A 106 -9.92 1.28 -3.07
N ALA A 107 -9.74 1.95 -4.21
CA ALA A 107 -8.71 1.61 -5.18
C ALA A 107 -7.32 1.63 -4.55
N VAL A 108 -7.06 2.61 -3.69
CA VAL A 108 -5.80 2.78 -2.96
C VAL A 108 -5.56 1.66 -1.97
N ILE A 109 -6.61 1.23 -1.25
CA ILE A 109 -6.53 0.10 -0.33
C ILE A 109 -6.18 -1.16 -1.12
N ILE A 110 -6.83 -1.38 -2.27
CA ILE A 110 -6.57 -2.50 -3.18
C ILE A 110 -5.11 -2.48 -3.66
N LEU A 111 -4.64 -1.36 -4.23
CA LEU A 111 -3.25 -1.18 -4.69
C LEU A 111 -2.25 -1.48 -3.58
N SER A 112 -2.42 -0.86 -2.40
CA SER A 112 -1.51 -1.01 -1.26
C SER A 112 -1.50 -2.45 -0.74
N HIS A 113 -2.67 -3.09 -0.68
CA HIS A 113 -2.81 -4.48 -0.27
C HIS A 113 -2.05 -5.39 -1.24
N THR A 114 -2.22 -5.18 -2.54
CA THR A 114 -1.62 -6.02 -3.57
C THR A 114 -0.11 -5.83 -3.68
N HIS A 115 0.43 -4.62 -3.49
CA HIS A 115 1.89 -4.41 -3.35
C HIS A 115 2.50 -5.18 -2.18
N ALA A 116 1.82 -5.18 -1.04
CA ALA A 116 2.26 -5.92 0.12
C ALA A 116 2.15 -7.44 -0.07
N LEU A 117 1.09 -7.91 -0.74
CA LEU A 117 1.00 -9.31 -1.15
C LEU A 117 2.14 -9.69 -2.11
N CYS A 118 2.53 -8.82 -3.06
CA CYS A 118 3.71 -9.08 -3.90
C CYS A 118 4.96 -9.28 -3.06
N SER A 119 5.18 -8.39 -2.10
CA SER A 119 6.31 -8.46 -1.17
C SER A 119 6.30 -9.78 -0.38
N PHE A 120 5.12 -10.19 0.08
CA PHE A 120 4.92 -11.46 0.76
C PHE A 120 5.24 -12.66 -0.14
N VAL A 121 4.62 -12.75 -1.32
CA VAL A 121 4.78 -13.88 -2.24
C VAL A 121 6.24 -14.06 -2.65
N HIS A 122 6.95 -12.98 -2.99
CA HIS A 122 8.38 -13.04 -3.25
C HIS A 122 9.18 -13.44 -1.99
N GLY A 123 8.83 -12.88 -0.83
CA GLY A 123 9.50 -13.17 0.44
C GLY A 123 9.39 -14.63 0.89
N VAL A 124 8.34 -15.34 0.48
CA VAL A 124 8.14 -16.77 0.79
C VAL A 124 8.60 -17.71 -0.33
N GLY A 125 9.02 -17.18 -1.48
CA GLY A 125 9.41 -17.99 -2.64
C GLY A 125 8.23 -18.52 -3.45
N GLY A 126 7.04 -17.91 -3.34
CA GLY A 126 5.85 -18.30 -4.09
C GLY A 126 5.85 -17.90 -5.57
N VAL A 127 6.95 -17.32 -6.07
CA VAL A 127 7.13 -16.90 -7.46
C VAL A 127 8.16 -17.79 -8.12
N TYR A 128 7.78 -18.48 -9.20
CA TYR A 128 8.72 -19.19 -10.05
C TYR A 128 9.47 -18.17 -10.94
N PRO A 129 10.72 -18.46 -11.35
CA PRO A 129 11.42 -17.65 -12.34
C PRO A 129 10.61 -17.63 -13.64
N SER A 130 9.76 -16.62 -13.79
CA SER A 130 9.06 -16.36 -15.03
C SER A 130 10.00 -15.53 -15.90
N GLN A 131 10.12 -15.91 -17.17
CA GLN A 131 10.82 -15.13 -18.20
C GLN A 131 10.02 -13.86 -18.54
N MET A 132 9.64 -13.06 -17.53
CA MET A 132 9.10 -11.74 -17.78
C MET A 132 10.25 -10.90 -18.33
N LEU A 133 10.13 -10.60 -19.63
CA LEU A 133 11.00 -9.70 -20.38
C LEU A 133 11.29 -8.46 -19.54
N ASP A 134 12.56 -8.07 -19.53
CA ASP A 134 13.06 -6.90 -18.83
C ASP A 134 12.44 -5.63 -19.44
N PHE A 135 11.26 -5.26 -18.94
CA PHE A 135 10.61 -4.02 -19.32
C PHE A 135 11.32 -2.86 -18.61
N GLN A 136 12.14 -2.16 -19.41
CA GLN A 136 12.64 -0.78 -19.31
C GLN A 136 13.23 -0.29 -17.97
N LYS A 137 13.98 0.81 -18.04
CA LYS A 137 14.37 1.64 -16.89
C LYS A 137 13.10 2.20 -16.24
N GLU A 138 12.44 1.40 -15.42
CA GLU A 138 11.19 1.77 -14.78
C GLU A 138 11.42 2.61 -13.52
N PHE A 139 10.46 3.50 -13.27
CA PHE A 139 10.31 4.19 -12.00
C PHE A 139 10.28 3.15 -10.87
N GLY A 140 11.26 3.22 -9.98
CA GLY A 140 11.46 2.29 -8.88
C GLY A 140 11.82 3.03 -7.60
N TYR A 141 11.99 2.28 -6.52
CA TYR A 141 12.36 2.85 -5.23
C TYR A 141 13.71 3.57 -5.32
N VAL A 142 13.79 4.73 -4.67
CA VAL A 142 15.03 5.48 -4.45
C VAL A 142 15.26 5.51 -2.96
N ASP A 143 16.51 5.24 -2.52
CA ASP A 143 16.84 5.31 -1.10
C ASP A 143 16.47 6.68 -0.55
N PHE A 144 15.55 6.71 0.41
CA PHE A 144 15.06 7.96 0.97
C PHE A 144 16.25 8.80 1.42
N ALA A 145 17.22 8.25 2.16
CA ALA A 145 18.36 9.02 2.65
C ALA A 145 19.28 9.59 1.55
N ALA A 146 19.26 9.05 0.33
CA ALA A 146 20.10 9.44 -0.79
C ALA A 146 19.34 10.12 -1.95
N ARG A 147 18.06 10.46 -1.75
CA ARG A 147 17.20 11.04 -2.79
C ARG A 147 17.60 12.47 -3.15
N LYS A 148 17.27 12.89 -4.37
CA LYS A 148 17.54 14.23 -4.90
C LYS A 148 16.34 15.17 -4.85
N ASP A 149 15.14 14.65 -4.61
CA ASP A 149 13.93 15.45 -4.43
C ASP A 149 13.96 16.25 -3.11
N ARG A 150 12.95 17.10 -2.94
CA ARG A 150 12.81 17.98 -1.76
C ARG A 150 11.79 17.46 -0.75
N ALA A 151 11.30 16.22 -0.88
CA ALA A 151 10.34 15.67 0.08
C ALA A 151 10.96 15.75 1.49
N LYS A 152 10.19 16.12 2.50
CA LYS A 152 10.71 16.22 3.86
C LYS A 152 10.62 14.86 4.55
N THR A 153 11.50 14.65 5.51
CA THR A 153 11.33 13.56 6.47
C THR A 153 10.04 13.78 7.23
N PHE A 154 9.16 12.79 7.22
CA PHE A 154 7.86 12.87 7.85
C PHE A 154 7.95 12.43 9.32
N LYS A 155 7.45 13.25 10.25
CA LYS A 155 7.43 12.87 11.66
C LYS A 155 6.10 12.21 12.00
N ILE A 156 6.14 11.02 12.58
CA ILE A 156 4.94 10.20 12.84
C ILE A 156 3.87 10.91 13.69
N HIS A 157 4.25 11.90 14.51
CA HIS A 157 3.28 12.62 15.33
C HIS A 157 2.50 13.69 14.55
N GLU A 158 2.96 14.07 13.35
CA GLU A 158 2.27 15.07 12.50
C GLU A 158 0.96 14.51 11.92
N PHE A 159 0.89 13.19 11.77
CA PHE A 159 -0.28 12.45 11.34
C PHE A 159 -0.09 11.03 11.84
N THR A 160 -1.01 10.49 12.63
CA THR A 160 -0.94 9.13 13.19
C THR A 160 -1.90 8.19 12.47
N TRP A 161 -1.85 6.90 12.78
CA TRP A 161 -2.84 5.96 12.24
C TRP A 161 -4.25 6.31 12.71
N ASP A 162 -4.42 6.86 13.91
CA ASP A 162 -5.74 7.27 14.42
C ASP A 162 -6.37 8.34 13.53
N HIS A 163 -5.57 9.32 13.11
CA HIS A 163 -5.99 10.33 12.13
C HIS A 163 -6.39 9.66 10.81
N GLY A 164 -5.56 8.75 10.31
CA GLY A 164 -5.84 7.99 9.09
C GLY A 164 -7.09 7.12 9.16
N PHE A 165 -7.31 6.47 10.29
CA PHE A 165 -8.45 5.62 10.57
C PHE A 165 -9.74 6.43 10.60
N SER A 166 -9.77 7.58 11.29
CA SER A 166 -10.96 8.44 11.28
C SER A 166 -11.34 8.85 9.85
N LEU A 167 -10.36 9.23 9.03
CA LEU A 167 -10.58 9.58 7.64
C LEU A 167 -11.08 8.42 6.78
N LEU A 168 -10.48 7.24 6.92
CA LEU A 168 -10.93 6.05 6.21
C LEU A 168 -12.30 5.60 6.69
N ASN A 169 -12.61 5.76 7.98
CA ASN A 169 -13.88 5.35 8.54
C ASN A 169 -15.03 6.26 8.06
N ASP A 170 -14.75 7.54 7.77
CA ASP A 170 -15.72 8.44 7.13
C ASP A 170 -16.02 8.05 5.68
N LEU A 171 -15.01 7.54 4.95
CA LEU A 171 -15.11 7.23 3.52
C LEU A 171 -15.56 5.79 3.26
N VAL A 172 -14.95 4.82 3.92
CA VAL A 172 -15.05 3.37 3.67
C VAL A 172 -15.04 2.59 5.00
N PRO A 173 -16.10 2.70 5.84
CA PRO A 173 -16.10 2.21 7.23
C PRO A 173 -15.68 0.75 7.39
N GLU A 174 -16.25 -0.15 6.59
CA GLU A 174 -15.95 -1.59 6.68
C GLU A 174 -14.47 -1.88 6.39
N SER A 175 -13.92 -1.24 5.36
CA SER A 175 -12.51 -1.39 5.02
C SER A 175 -11.58 -0.77 6.07
N ALA A 176 -11.98 0.33 6.69
CA ALA A 176 -11.23 0.98 7.76
C ALA A 176 -11.12 0.07 9.00
N GLN A 177 -12.22 -0.54 9.43
CA GLN A 177 -12.24 -1.49 10.55
C GLN A 177 -11.38 -2.72 10.26
N ASN A 178 -11.55 -3.33 9.08
CA ASN A 178 -10.77 -4.48 8.66
C ASN A 178 -9.25 -4.18 8.62
N LEU A 179 -8.86 -2.97 8.21
CA LEU A 179 -7.47 -2.54 8.21
C LEU A 179 -6.95 -2.32 9.64
N ASP A 180 -7.75 -1.71 10.51
CA ASP A 180 -7.37 -1.48 11.90
C ASP A 180 -7.13 -2.79 12.65
N GLU A 181 -8.08 -3.73 12.57
CA GLU A 181 -7.94 -5.07 13.15
C GLU A 181 -6.70 -5.79 12.59
N LYS A 182 -6.48 -5.72 11.27
CA LYS A 182 -5.32 -6.32 10.61
C LYS A 182 -4.02 -5.71 11.12
N PHE A 183 -3.96 -4.38 11.30
CA PHE A 183 -2.76 -3.69 11.78
C PHE A 183 -2.50 -3.97 13.26
N GLU A 184 -3.52 -4.00 14.09
CA GLU A 184 -3.43 -4.35 15.51
C GLU A 184 -2.97 -5.81 15.69
N LEU A 185 -3.58 -6.74 14.95
CA LEU A 185 -3.16 -8.14 14.92
C LEU A 185 -1.70 -8.26 14.48
N THR A 186 -1.33 -7.58 13.39
CA THR A 186 0.05 -7.62 12.89
C THR A 186 1.03 -7.05 13.91
N GLN A 187 0.68 -6.02 14.68
CA GLN A 187 1.53 -5.47 15.73
C GLN A 187 1.71 -6.44 16.90
N ARG A 188 0.62 -7.06 17.37
CA ARG A 188 0.62 -8.00 18.50
C ARG A 188 1.15 -9.39 18.15
N LEU A 189 1.14 -9.80 16.88
CA LEU A 189 1.49 -11.14 16.45
C LEU A 189 2.90 -11.53 16.92
N THR A 190 2.96 -12.41 17.91
CA THR A 190 4.19 -12.98 18.44
C THR A 190 3.89 -14.41 18.85
N TYR A 191 4.83 -15.31 18.57
CA TYR A 191 4.78 -16.67 19.13
C TYR A 191 5.55 -16.77 20.45
N SER A 192 5.99 -15.62 20.99
CA SER A 192 6.95 -15.54 22.10
C SER A 192 8.14 -16.47 21.88
N PHE A 193 8.56 -16.59 20.61
CA PHE A 193 9.55 -17.54 20.15
C PHE A 193 10.54 -16.80 19.26
N MET A 194 11.82 -17.14 19.38
CA MET A 194 12.87 -16.60 18.52
C MET A 194 14.02 -17.60 18.49
N GLY A 195 14.48 -18.05 17.32
CA GLY A 195 15.76 -18.77 17.27
C GLY A 195 15.77 -20.16 17.93
N GLY A 196 14.63 -20.82 18.11
CA GLY A 196 14.56 -22.04 18.93
C GLY A 196 14.25 -21.82 20.41
N TYR A 197 14.21 -20.57 20.88
CA TYR A 197 13.92 -20.21 22.27
C TYR A 197 12.44 -19.86 22.46
N GLU A 198 11.82 -20.43 23.49
CA GLU A 198 10.43 -20.14 23.90
C GLU A 198 10.39 -19.05 24.99
N ASN A 199 9.22 -18.43 25.15
CA ASN A 199 8.94 -17.36 26.14
C ASN A 199 9.81 -16.10 26.00
N VAL A 200 10.21 -15.76 24.78
CA VAL A 200 11.00 -14.55 24.49
C VAL A 200 10.08 -13.40 24.10
N ASP A 201 10.21 -12.26 24.78
CA ASP A 201 9.57 -11.02 24.33
C ASP A 201 10.29 -10.47 23.10
N THR A 202 9.69 -10.69 21.93
CA THR A 202 10.25 -10.21 20.65
C THR A 202 9.85 -8.76 20.32
N THR A 203 9.16 -8.04 21.22
CA THR A 203 8.58 -6.72 20.94
C THR A 203 9.64 -5.70 20.51
N VAL A 204 10.79 -5.70 21.18
CA VAL A 204 11.90 -4.79 20.84
C VAL A 204 12.43 -5.04 19.44
N TYR A 205 12.59 -6.31 19.05
CA TYR A 205 13.02 -6.71 17.71
C TYR A 205 11.98 -6.35 16.64
N ARG A 206 10.70 -6.64 16.91
CA ARG A 206 9.58 -6.33 16.01
C ARG A 206 9.45 -4.83 15.77
N ASN A 207 9.64 -4.01 16.81
CA ASN A 207 9.67 -2.56 16.71
C ASN A 207 10.88 -2.05 15.91
N ALA A 208 12.03 -2.72 15.99
CA ALA A 208 13.19 -2.37 15.17
C ALA A 208 12.95 -2.61 13.67
N VAL A 209 12.35 -3.75 13.30
CA VAL A 209 11.93 -4.02 11.91
C VAL A 209 10.91 -2.98 11.45
N TRP A 210 9.90 -2.69 12.27
CA TRP A 210 8.87 -1.70 11.99
C TRP A 210 9.43 -0.31 11.71
N ASN A 211 10.23 0.20 12.64
CA ASN A 211 10.81 1.54 12.53
C ASN A 211 11.85 1.64 11.41
N TYR A 212 12.53 0.53 11.09
CA TYR A 212 13.41 0.46 9.93
C TYR A 212 12.63 0.57 8.62
N ILE A 213 11.52 -0.17 8.43
CA ILE A 213 10.67 -0.06 7.24
C ILE A 213 10.11 1.37 7.11
N HIS A 214 9.59 1.93 8.19
CA HIS A 214 9.11 3.33 8.19
C HIS A 214 10.21 4.31 7.75
N ALA A 215 11.44 4.14 8.25
CA ALA A 215 12.57 4.99 7.86
C ALA A 215 12.99 4.81 6.40
N LEU A 216 12.83 3.61 5.80
CA LEU A 216 13.05 3.40 4.37
C LEU A 216 12.12 4.25 3.50
N PHE A 217 10.92 4.54 3.98
CA PHE A 217 9.93 5.40 3.32
C PHE A 217 9.88 6.82 3.89
N GLY A 218 10.83 7.18 4.76
CA GLY A 218 10.99 8.54 5.25
C GLY A 218 10.17 8.94 6.46
N ILE A 219 9.53 7.99 7.12
CA ILE A 219 8.75 8.19 8.34
C ILE A 219 9.66 7.99 9.55
N ARG A 220 9.68 8.97 10.45
CA ARG A 220 10.49 8.95 11.68
C ARG A 220 9.62 9.00 12.93
N HIS A 221 9.96 8.14 13.88
CA HIS A 221 9.40 8.13 15.23
C HIS A 221 10.36 8.89 16.15
N ASP A 222 9.93 10.05 16.64
CA ASP A 222 10.79 10.95 17.44
C ASP A 222 11.15 10.38 18.82
N ASP A 223 10.33 9.45 19.32
CA ASP A 223 10.51 8.73 20.59
C ASP A 223 11.33 7.43 20.44
N TYR A 224 11.77 7.09 19.24
CA TYR A 224 12.50 5.85 18.97
C TYR A 224 14.01 6.05 18.75
N ASP A 225 14.82 5.35 19.54
CA ASP A 225 16.27 5.29 19.33
C ASP A 225 16.61 4.37 18.14
N TYR A 226 16.92 5.00 17.00
CA TYR A 226 17.30 4.31 15.77
C TYR A 226 18.66 3.60 15.85
N ALA A 227 19.49 3.83 16.87
CA ALA A 227 20.68 3.01 17.09
C ALA A 227 20.29 1.53 17.33
N LYS A 228 19.12 1.28 17.93
CA LYS A 228 18.57 -0.07 18.15
C LYS A 228 18.39 -0.87 16.86
N VAL A 229 18.12 -0.22 15.73
CA VAL A 229 18.02 -0.91 14.43
C VAL A 229 19.35 -1.56 14.07
N ASN A 230 20.47 -0.88 14.31
CA ASN A 230 21.80 -1.39 13.97
C ASN A 230 22.30 -2.44 14.97
N THR A 231 21.81 -2.42 16.21
CA THR A 231 22.17 -3.44 17.21
C THR A 231 21.32 -4.71 17.08
N LEU A 232 20.06 -4.59 16.67
CA LEU A 232 19.11 -5.72 16.62
C LEU A 232 19.03 -6.38 15.25
N LEU A 233 19.19 -5.64 14.15
CA LEU A 233 19.08 -6.18 12.81
C LEU A 233 20.47 -6.38 12.18
N SER A 234 20.77 -7.63 11.82
CA SER A 234 21.95 -7.95 11.04
C SER A 234 21.93 -7.25 9.68
N ARG A 235 23.09 -7.16 9.03
CA ARG A 235 23.21 -6.60 7.68
C ARG A 235 22.34 -7.35 6.67
N ASP A 236 22.30 -8.68 6.77
CA ASP A 236 21.51 -9.53 5.88
C ASP A 236 20.02 -9.30 6.12
N MET A 237 19.59 -9.18 7.38
CA MET A 237 18.20 -8.84 7.72
C MET A 237 17.79 -7.47 7.16
N LYS A 238 18.63 -6.45 7.32
CA LYS A 238 18.38 -5.12 6.75
C LYS A 238 18.29 -5.14 5.22
N THR A 239 19.13 -5.96 4.58
CA THR A 239 19.16 -6.12 3.13
C THR A 239 17.92 -6.85 2.65
N PHE A 240 17.52 -7.92 3.32
CA PHE A 240 16.29 -8.66 3.03
C PHE A 240 15.06 -7.80 3.21
N VAL A 241 14.89 -7.12 4.36
CA VAL A 241 13.74 -6.25 4.64
C VAL A 241 13.64 -5.13 3.60
N LYS A 242 14.76 -4.47 3.27
CA LYS A 242 14.78 -3.43 2.24
C LYS A 242 14.42 -3.99 0.87
N THR A 243 14.94 -5.15 0.52
CA THR A 243 14.63 -5.79 -0.76
C THR A 243 13.17 -6.21 -0.83
N ALA A 244 12.62 -6.78 0.23
CA ALA A 244 11.21 -7.15 0.30
C ALA A 244 10.27 -5.95 0.21
N ALA A 245 10.59 -4.85 0.89
CA ALA A 245 9.75 -3.65 0.88
C ALA A 245 9.86 -2.85 -0.44
N CYS A 246 11.04 -2.79 -1.05
CA CYS A 246 11.33 -1.85 -2.14
C CYS A 246 11.53 -2.52 -3.51
N PHE A 247 12.02 -3.76 -3.54
CA PHE A 247 12.38 -4.50 -4.75
C PHE A 247 12.07 -6.00 -4.63
N PRO A 248 10.83 -6.40 -4.33
CA PRO A 248 10.51 -7.78 -3.98
C PRO A 248 10.89 -8.81 -5.06
N HIS A 249 10.84 -8.43 -6.34
CA HIS A 249 11.32 -9.25 -7.46
C HIS A 249 12.81 -9.62 -7.41
N ARG A 250 13.61 -8.97 -6.57
CA ARG A 250 15.06 -9.24 -6.41
C ARG A 250 15.38 -10.17 -5.25
N ILE A 251 14.38 -10.63 -4.49
CA ILE A 251 14.61 -11.60 -3.42
C ILE A 251 15.08 -12.93 -4.02
N THR A 252 16.26 -13.39 -3.61
CA THR A 252 16.82 -14.69 -4.01
C THR A 252 16.55 -15.77 -2.95
N GLU A 253 16.79 -17.04 -3.31
CA GLU A 253 16.82 -18.15 -2.34
C GLU A 253 17.87 -17.89 -1.24
N ASP A 254 19.10 -17.55 -1.62
CA ASP A 254 20.19 -17.26 -0.67
C ASP A 254 19.81 -16.15 0.33
N MET A 255 19.12 -15.11 -0.14
CA MET A 255 18.64 -14.04 0.75
C MET A 255 17.63 -14.58 1.75
N ARG A 256 16.69 -15.44 1.33
CA ARG A 256 15.68 -16.06 2.21
C ARG A 256 16.29 -17.04 3.20
N GLU A 257 17.33 -17.77 2.82
CA GLU A 257 18.04 -18.70 3.68
C GLU A 257 18.99 -17.97 4.65
N SER A 258 19.54 -16.82 4.25
CA SER A 258 20.47 -16.04 5.09
C SER A 258 19.79 -15.36 6.29
N VAL A 259 18.47 -15.11 6.20
CA VAL A 259 17.69 -14.44 7.25
C VAL A 259 16.64 -15.36 7.81
N MET A 260 16.17 -15.09 9.04
CA MET A 260 14.98 -15.77 9.56
C MET A 260 15.08 -17.31 9.54
N LYS A 261 16.29 -17.86 9.73
CA LYS A 261 16.58 -19.31 9.69
C LYS A 261 15.71 -20.12 10.65
N ASP A 262 15.33 -19.49 11.77
CA ASP A 262 14.51 -20.10 12.83
C ASP A 262 13.12 -19.44 12.96
N PHE A 263 12.76 -18.53 12.05
CA PHE A 263 11.50 -17.78 12.13
C PHE A 263 10.41 -18.49 11.32
N LYS A 264 9.20 -18.56 11.88
CA LYS A 264 8.04 -19.17 11.23
C LYS A 264 7.55 -18.32 10.07
N MET A 265 6.84 -18.94 9.12
CA MET A 265 6.27 -18.28 7.94
C MET A 265 5.45 -17.03 8.29
N SER A 266 4.71 -17.08 9.40
CA SER A 266 3.91 -15.98 9.94
C SER A 266 4.71 -14.74 10.35
N GLU A 267 5.98 -14.89 10.72
CA GLU A 267 6.88 -13.76 10.99
C GLU A 267 7.44 -13.16 9.69
N LYS A 268 7.51 -13.97 8.62
CA LYS A 268 7.80 -13.52 7.25
C LYS A 268 6.61 -12.76 6.64
N VAL A 269 5.38 -13.23 6.87
CA VAL A 269 4.11 -12.54 6.52
C VAL A 269 4.09 -11.13 7.11
N ARG A 270 4.53 -11.00 8.37
CA ARG A 270 4.55 -9.71 9.09
C ARG A 270 5.31 -8.66 8.27
N CYS A 271 6.54 -8.93 7.82
CA CYS A 271 7.35 -7.98 7.06
C CYS A 271 6.65 -7.44 5.80
N GLY A 272 5.90 -8.27 5.07
CA GLY A 272 5.13 -7.84 3.89
C GLY A 272 3.93 -6.95 4.26
N LEU A 273 3.22 -7.26 5.34
CA LEU A 273 2.06 -6.49 5.82
C LEU A 273 2.44 -5.12 6.40
N LEU A 274 3.65 -4.96 6.94
CA LEU A 274 4.13 -3.66 7.44
C LEU A 274 4.33 -2.65 6.29
N THR A 275 4.66 -3.14 5.08
CA THR A 275 4.77 -2.32 3.87
C THR A 275 3.40 -1.77 3.43
N THR A 276 2.30 -2.54 3.58
CA THR A 276 0.93 -2.07 3.29
C THR A 276 0.58 -0.80 4.05
N ARG A 277 0.92 -0.76 5.35
CA ARG A 277 0.57 0.35 6.25
C ARG A 277 1.26 1.63 5.81
N CYS A 278 2.55 1.58 5.46
CA CYS A 278 3.28 2.76 4.98
C CYS A 278 2.72 3.34 3.67
N MET A 279 2.16 2.48 2.79
CA MET A 279 1.62 2.89 1.49
C MET A 279 0.24 3.54 1.61
N VAL A 280 -0.67 2.94 2.38
CA VAL A 280 -2.00 3.54 2.68
C VAL A 280 -1.86 4.91 3.35
N TRP A 281 -0.86 5.04 4.21
CA TRP A 281 -0.50 6.30 4.87
C TRP A 281 -0.19 7.46 3.93
N SER A 282 0.35 7.19 2.75
CA SER A 282 0.80 8.23 1.82
C SER A 282 -0.35 8.98 1.15
N ILE A 283 -1.53 8.36 1.11
CA ILE A 283 -2.74 8.96 0.54
C ILE A 283 -3.56 9.67 1.60
N LEU A 284 -3.45 9.26 2.85
CA LEU A 284 -4.15 9.92 3.95
C LEU A 284 -3.53 11.29 4.29
N MET A 285 -2.26 11.50 3.92
CA MET A 285 -1.62 12.83 3.95
C MET A 285 -2.24 13.84 2.99
N TYR A 286 -2.99 13.39 1.97
CA TYR A 286 -3.74 14.25 1.05
C TYR A 286 -4.61 15.27 1.78
N LYS A 287 -5.36 14.81 2.80
CA LYS A 287 -6.34 15.66 3.49
C LYS A 287 -5.67 16.66 4.43
N TYR A 288 -4.43 16.38 4.88
CA TYR A 288 -3.69 17.26 5.79
C TYR A 288 -2.89 18.34 5.06
N ASN A 289 -2.35 18.05 3.87
CA ASN A 289 -1.52 18.97 3.09
C ASN A 289 -2.30 19.82 2.07
N LEU A 290 -3.61 19.99 2.22
CA LEU A 290 -4.33 21.03 1.47
C LEU A 290 -3.71 22.40 1.82
N PRO A 291 -3.22 23.18 0.83
CA PRO A 291 -2.75 24.54 1.10
C PRO A 291 -3.91 25.38 1.63
N GLY A 292 -3.97 25.55 2.96
CA GLY A 292 -5.04 26.27 3.65
C GLY A 292 -5.38 25.76 5.07
N THR A 293 -4.89 24.59 5.49
CA THR A 293 -5.24 23.99 6.80
C THR A 293 -4.35 24.43 7.97
N HIS A 294 -3.33 25.26 7.74
CA HIS A 294 -2.48 25.81 8.81
C HIS A 294 -3.09 27.01 9.56
N THR A 295 -4.33 27.38 9.28
CA THR A 295 -5.07 28.34 10.09
C THR A 295 -6.28 27.64 10.71
N HIS A 296 -6.39 27.73 12.03
CA HIS A 296 -7.59 27.44 12.81
C HIS A 296 -8.89 27.62 12.00
N VAL A 297 -9.58 26.53 11.67
CA VAL A 297 -11.00 26.58 11.33
C VAL A 297 -11.71 25.44 12.05
N PRO A 298 -12.61 25.73 13.01
CA PRO A 298 -13.50 24.73 13.59
C PRO A 298 -14.54 24.36 12.53
N TYR A 299 -14.90 23.08 12.43
CA TYR A 299 -16.10 22.60 11.72
C TYR A 299 -16.39 23.30 10.37
N VAL A 300 -15.81 22.81 9.27
CA VAL A 300 -16.46 23.04 7.97
C VAL A 300 -17.59 22.03 7.84
N SER A 301 -18.75 22.53 8.26
CA SER A 301 -20.11 22.07 8.04
C SER A 301 -20.35 21.35 6.71
N ALA A 302 -21.22 20.35 6.79
CA ALA A 302 -21.87 19.61 5.72
C ALA A 302 -22.79 20.47 4.81
N ALA A 303 -22.30 21.59 4.26
CA ALA A 303 -23.12 22.57 3.56
C ALA A 303 -22.77 22.82 2.07
N ALA A 304 -22.04 21.92 1.40
CA ALA A 304 -21.78 22.02 -0.05
C ALA A 304 -22.45 20.90 -0.90
N PHE A 305 -23.30 20.08 -0.29
CA PHE A 305 -24.10 19.05 -0.99
C PHE A 305 -25.60 19.37 -0.92
N VAL A 306 -26.01 20.56 -1.35
CA VAL A 306 -27.36 20.81 -1.87
C VAL A 306 -27.25 21.92 -2.92
N TYR A 307 -27.13 21.53 -4.19
CA TYR A 307 -27.84 22.04 -5.37
C TYR A 307 -27.32 21.35 -6.63
#